data_AF-A0A915V171-F1
#
_entry.id   AF-A0A915V171-F1
#
_cell.length_a   1.000
_cell.length_b   1.000
_cell.length_c   1.000
_cell.angle_alpha   90.00
_cell.angle_beta   90.00
_cell.angle_gamma   90.00
#
_symmetry.space_group_name_H-M   'P 1'
#
loop_
_entity.id
_entity.type
_entity.pdbx_description
1 polymer ?
#
loop_
_entity_poly.entity_id
_entity_poly.type
_entity_poly.pdbx_seq_one_letter_code
_entity_poly.pdbx_strand_id
1 'polypeptide(L)'
;MVRGWWRKVQGVDMNGRRTAAMAIVSGSVLLALIVVWLTVSTRTALLNQQLDELDVKHARLTEEINRTWTEIGEATSLWVMEERARRLGFRPVERIEYLVMTPDDAPAVTTTPSAKR
;
A
#
# COMPACT_ATOMS: atom_id res chain seq x y z
N MET A 1 65.97 -25.48 39.96
CA MET A 1 65.45 -24.40 39.08
C MET A 1 64.71 -24.89 37.82
N VAL A 2 64.56 -26.21 37.57
CA VAL A 2 64.02 -26.74 36.28
C VAL A 2 62.49 -26.96 36.27
N ARG A 3 61.82 -26.93 37.42
CA ARG A 3 60.37 -27.22 37.56
C ARG A 3 59.42 -26.08 37.14
N GLY A 4 59.92 -24.85 36.99
CA GLY A 4 59.11 -23.69 36.61
C GLY A 4 58.87 -23.55 35.10
N TRP A 5 59.78 -24.08 34.28
CA TRP A 5 59.76 -23.90 32.82
C TRP A 5 58.64 -24.73 32.16
N TRP A 6 58.46 -25.98 32.58
CA TRP A 6 57.41 -26.88 32.08
C TRP A 6 55.98 -26.36 32.33
N ARG A 7 55.76 -25.68 33.46
CA ARG A 7 54.46 -25.07 33.79
C ARG A 7 54.13 -23.86 32.89
N LYS A 8 55.15 -23.15 32.43
CA LYS A 8 55.01 -21.99 31.54
C LYS A 8 54.63 -22.42 30.11
N VAL A 9 55.20 -23.53 29.64
CA VAL A 9 54.87 -24.12 28.32
C VAL A 9 53.43 -24.64 28.28
N GLN A 10 52.96 -25.32 29.33
CA GLN A 10 51.56 -25.79 29.41
C GLN A 10 50.54 -24.65 29.48
N GLY A 11 50.87 -23.52 30.13
CA GLY A 11 50.00 -22.35 30.19
C GLY A 11 49.83 -21.63 28.84
N VAL A 12 50.86 -21.65 28.00
CA VAL A 12 50.82 -21.02 26.66
C VAL A 12 49.94 -21.82 25.69
N ASP A 13 50.03 -23.16 25.70
CA ASP A 13 49.20 -24.02 24.85
C ASP A 13 47.70 -23.92 25.19
N MET A 14 47.35 -23.85 26.48
CA MET A 14 45.96 -23.67 26.90
C MET A 14 45.41 -22.28 26.51
N ASN A 15 46.24 -21.25 26.52
CA ASN A 15 45.83 -19.91 26.10
C ASN A 15 45.64 -19.83 24.58
N GLY A 16 46.50 -20.49 23.79
CA GLY A 16 46.35 -20.61 22.34
C GLY A 16 45.06 -21.34 21.94
N ARG A 17 44.75 -22.46 22.60
CA ARG A 17 43.48 -23.20 22.39
C ARG A 17 42.24 -22.39 22.76
N ARG A 18 42.28 -21.63 23.87
CA ARG A 18 41.20 -20.70 24.25
C ARG A 18 41.01 -19.58 23.24
N THR A 19 42.11 -19.02 22.73
CA THR A 19 42.08 -17.95 21.74
C THR A 19 41.51 -18.46 20.41
N ALA A 20 41.91 -19.66 19.97
CA ALA A 20 41.35 -20.30 18.79
C ALA A 20 39.85 -20.63 18.95
N ALA A 21 39.43 -21.15 20.11
CA ALA A 21 38.02 -21.40 20.41
C ALA A 21 37.20 -20.12 20.40
N MET A 22 37.70 -19.04 21.02
CA MET A 22 37.05 -17.72 20.98
C MET A 22 36.97 -17.17 19.56
N ALA A 23 38.02 -17.33 18.75
CA ALA A 23 38.02 -16.92 17.35
C ALA A 23 36.93 -17.66 16.55
N ILE A 24 36.81 -18.98 16.73
CA ILE A 24 35.78 -19.79 16.07
C ILE A 24 34.37 -19.35 16.48
N VAL A 25 34.14 -19.14 17.79
CA VAL A 25 32.84 -18.67 18.30
C VAL A 25 32.53 -17.26 17.77
N SER A 26 33.49 -16.35 17.79
CA SER A 26 33.29 -15.00 17.26
C SER A 26 33.00 -15.01 15.75
N GLY A 27 33.69 -15.86 15.00
CA GLY A 27 33.47 -16.02 13.56
C GLY A 27 32.12 -16.64 13.24
N SER A 28 31.68 -17.64 14.01
CA SER A 28 30.37 -18.25 13.81
C SER A 28 29.23 -17.28 14.14
N VAL A 29 29.37 -16.48 15.19
CA VAL A 29 28.41 -15.41 15.53
C VAL A 29 28.36 -14.36 14.42
N LEU A 30 29.52 -13.94 13.89
CA LEU A 30 29.56 -12.97 12.79
C LEU A 30 28.89 -13.51 11.53
N LEU A 31 29.14 -14.76 11.16
CA LEU A 31 28.47 -15.42 10.03
C LEU A 31 26.95 -15.52 10.25
N ALA A 32 26.50 -15.87 11.46
CA ALA A 32 25.08 -15.91 11.79
C ALA A 32 24.43 -14.54 11.62
N LEU A 33 25.08 -13.46 12.10
CA LEU A 33 24.60 -12.10 11.94
C LEU A 33 24.50 -11.68 10.46
N ILE A 34 25.49 -12.03 9.64
CA ILE A 34 25.49 -11.76 8.20
C ILE A 34 24.28 -12.45 7.53
N VAL A 35 24.03 -13.73 7.85
CA VAL A 35 22.89 -14.48 7.29
C VAL A 35 21.55 -13.87 7.70
N VAL A 36 21.40 -13.47 8.97
CA VAL A 36 20.19 -12.79 9.45
C VAL A 36 20.01 -11.46 8.72
N TRP A 37 21.07 -10.66 8.60
CA TRP A 37 21.03 -9.38 7.91
C TRP A 37 20.66 -9.52 6.43
N LEU A 38 21.23 -10.50 5.73
CA LEU A 38 20.87 -10.83 4.34
C LEU A 38 19.40 -11.23 4.24
N THR A 39 18.90 -12.07 5.15
CA THR A 39 17.50 -12.52 5.14
C THR A 39 16.54 -11.35 5.33
N VAL A 40 16.83 -10.46 6.28
CA VAL A 40 16.01 -9.26 6.54
C VAL A 40 16.06 -8.32 5.34
N SER A 41 17.25 -8.06 4.78
CA SER A 41 17.41 -7.15 3.65
C SER A 41 16.66 -7.64 2.41
N THR A 42 16.78 -8.94 2.07
CA THR A 42 16.07 -9.52 0.93
C THR A 42 14.56 -9.51 1.12
N ARG A 43 14.07 -9.84 2.32
CA ARG A 43 12.63 -9.75 2.63
C ARG A 43 12.13 -8.31 2.49
N THR A 44 12.87 -7.35 3.02
CA THR A 44 12.51 -5.93 2.96
C THR A 44 12.51 -5.43 1.50
N ALA A 45 13.48 -5.86 0.68
CA ALA A 45 13.51 -5.52 -0.74
C ALA A 45 12.30 -6.08 -1.51
N LEU A 46 11.93 -7.35 -1.24
CA LEU A 46 10.74 -7.96 -1.85
C LEU A 46 9.45 -7.26 -1.41
N LEU A 47 9.34 -6.90 -0.13
CA LEU A 47 8.20 -6.15 0.42
C LEU A 47 8.06 -4.77 -0.23
N ASN A 48 9.17 -4.04 -0.40
CA ASN A 48 9.17 -2.75 -1.07
C ASN A 48 8.75 -2.88 -2.54
N GLN A 49 9.22 -3.92 -3.24
CA GLN A 49 8.82 -4.16 -4.62
C GLN A 49 7.30 -4.44 -4.75
N GLN A 50 6.73 -5.16 -3.78
CA GLN A 50 5.29 -5.42 -3.76
C GLN A 50 4.48 -4.16 -3.44
N LEU A 51 4.98 -3.28 -2.57
CA LEU A 51 4.36 -1.99 -2.28
C LEU A 51 4.39 -1.08 -3.51
N ASP A 52 5.53 -0.96 -4.18
CA ASP A 52 5.65 -0.16 -5.41
C ASP A 52 4.67 -0.66 -6.50
N GLU A 53 4.55 -1.99 -6.67
CA GLU A 53 3.58 -2.57 -7.61
C GLU A 53 2.14 -2.21 -7.23
N LEU A 54 1.82 -2.23 -5.93
CA LEU A 54 0.49 -1.91 -5.43
C LEU A 54 0.15 -0.43 -5.64
N ASP A 55 1.10 0.47 -5.38
CA ASP A 55 0.94 1.91 -5.57
C ASP A 55 0.72 2.27 -7.04
N VAL A 56 1.46 1.62 -7.95
CA VAL A 56 1.25 1.80 -9.40
C VAL A 56 -0.16 1.34 -9.82
N LYS A 57 -0.62 0.19 -9.31
CA LYS A 57 -1.98 -0.30 -9.58
C LYS A 57 -3.04 0.64 -9.03
N HIS A 58 -2.84 1.16 -7.82
CA HIS A 58 -3.75 2.10 -7.19
C HIS A 58 -3.84 3.42 -7.97
N ALA A 59 -2.70 3.97 -8.39
CA ALA A 59 -2.65 5.18 -9.21
C ALA A 59 -3.38 4.99 -10.54
N ARG A 60 -3.15 3.85 -11.21
CA ARG A 60 -3.84 3.51 -12.47
C ARG A 60 -5.35 3.39 -12.29
N LEU A 61 -5.79 2.69 -11.24
CA LEU A 61 -7.21 2.51 -10.98
C LEU A 61 -7.89 3.85 -10.63
N THR A 62 -7.20 4.70 -9.87
CA THR A 62 -7.70 6.05 -9.55
C THR A 62 -7.87 6.89 -10.81
N GLU A 63 -6.92 6.82 -11.75
CA GLU A 63 -7.01 7.50 -13.04
C GLU A 63 -8.17 6.96 -13.88
N GLU A 64 -8.34 5.63 -13.96
CA GLU A 64 -9.46 4.99 -14.66
C GLU A 64 -10.81 5.37 -14.05
N ILE A 65 -10.91 5.45 -12.72
CA ILE A 65 -12.10 5.92 -12.00
C ILE A 65 -12.38 7.39 -12.33
N ASN A 66 -11.39 8.27 -12.25
CA ASN A 66 -11.56 9.69 -12.56
C ASN A 66 -12.02 9.89 -14.01
N ARG A 67 -11.43 9.16 -14.94
CA ARG A 67 -11.84 9.17 -16.34
C ARG A 67 -13.29 8.71 -16.49
N THR A 68 -13.66 7.60 -15.86
CA THR A 68 -15.04 7.07 -15.93
C THR A 68 -16.05 8.06 -15.36
N TRP A 69 -15.76 8.68 -14.21
CA TRP A 69 -16.61 9.72 -13.64
C TRP A 69 -16.74 10.94 -14.56
N THR A 70 -15.66 11.31 -15.24
CA THR A 70 -15.69 12.40 -16.23
C THR A 70 -16.57 12.03 -17.41
N GLU A 71 -16.39 10.83 -17.99
CA GLU A 71 -17.21 10.32 -19.10
C GLU A 71 -18.70 10.22 -18.72
N ILE A 72 -19.01 9.76 -17.50
CA ILE A 72 -20.39 9.76 -16.97
C ILE A 72 -20.90 11.20 -16.85
N GLY A 73 -20.12 12.11 -16.27
CA GLY A 73 -20.51 13.51 -16.10
C GLY A 73 -20.81 14.20 -17.43
N GLU A 74 -20.01 13.93 -18.46
CA GLU A 74 -20.23 14.43 -19.81
C GLU A 74 -21.51 13.84 -20.42
N ALA A 75 -21.69 12.52 -20.33
CA ALA A 75 -22.86 11.82 -20.88
C ALA A 75 -24.17 12.14 -20.16
N THR A 76 -24.11 12.42 -18.86
CA THR A 76 -25.25 12.80 -18.00
C THR A 76 -25.40 14.30 -17.83
N SER A 77 -24.58 15.10 -18.52
CA SER A 77 -24.73 16.55 -18.50
C SER A 77 -26.11 16.94 -19.04
N LEU A 78 -26.75 17.89 -18.36
CA LEU A 78 -28.09 18.38 -18.69
C LEU A 78 -28.21 18.76 -20.16
N TRP A 79 -27.17 19.40 -20.71
CA TRP A 79 -27.15 19.82 -22.11
C TRP A 79 -27.17 18.64 -23.09
N VAL A 80 -26.35 17.60 -22.85
CA VAL A 80 -26.33 16.40 -23.70
C VAL A 80 -27.65 15.64 -23.60
N MET A 81 -28.22 15.56 -22.39
CA MET A 81 -29.52 14.90 -22.18
C MET A 81 -30.66 15.66 -22.85
N GLU A 82 -30.68 17.00 -22.77
CA GLU A 82 -31.69 17.83 -23.41
C GLU A 82 -31.62 17.75 -24.94
N GLU A 83 -30.41 17.81 -25.50
CA GLU A 83 -30.20 17.66 -26.93
C GLU A 83 -30.63 16.28 -27.43
N ARG A 84 -30.32 15.21 -26.68
CA ARG A 84 -30.78 13.85 -26.99
C ARG A 84 -32.30 13.74 -26.90
N ALA A 85 -32.92 14.32 -25.87
CA ALA A 85 -34.37 14.34 -25.69
C ALA A 85 -35.07 15.07 -26.86
N ARG A 86 -34.53 16.21 -27.30
CA ARG A 86 -35.04 16.99 -28.42
C ARG A 86 -35.00 16.20 -29.74
N ARG A 87 -33.89 15.49 -30.00
CA ARG A 87 -33.77 14.61 -31.19
C ARG A 87 -34.77 13.45 -31.18
N LEU A 88 -35.12 12.98 -29.99
CA LEU A 88 -36.12 11.92 -29.81
C LEU A 88 -37.57 12.47 -29.80
N GLY A 89 -37.77 13.77 -30.04
CA GLY A 89 -39.08 14.40 -30.11
C GLY A 89 -39.70 14.77 -28.76
N PHE A 90 -38.95 14.65 -27.66
CA PHE A 90 -39.39 15.08 -26.34
C PHE A 90 -39.20 16.60 -26.17
N ARG A 91 -40.10 17.23 -25.41
CA ARG A 91 -39.96 18.63 -24.99
C ARG A 91 -38.99 18.72 -23.80
N PRO A 92 -38.05 19.68 -23.78
CA PRO A 92 -37.16 19.91 -22.65
C PRO A 92 -37.95 20.09 -21.35
N VAL A 93 -37.47 19.50 -20.26
CA VAL A 93 -38.12 19.62 -18.95
C VAL A 93 -37.72 20.96 -18.32
N GLU A 94 -38.68 21.86 -18.10
CA GLU A 94 -38.43 23.21 -17.53
C GLU A 94 -38.07 23.17 -16.04
N ARG A 95 -38.26 22.04 -15.36
CA ARG A 95 -38.01 21.85 -13.93
C ARG A 95 -37.35 20.50 -13.69
N ILE A 96 -36.14 20.52 -13.13
CA ILE A 96 -35.38 19.33 -12.77
C ILE A 96 -35.71 18.98 -11.32
N GLU A 97 -36.39 17.86 -11.08
CA GLU A 97 -36.59 17.33 -9.73
C GLU A 97 -35.52 16.27 -9.45
N TYR A 98 -34.70 16.52 -8.42
CA TYR A 98 -33.68 15.56 -7.98
C TYR A 98 -34.33 14.53 -7.06
N LEU A 99 -34.43 13.29 -7.52
CA LEU A 99 -34.79 12.17 -6.66
C LEU A 99 -33.53 11.75 -5.88
N VAL A 100 -33.41 12.20 -4.62
CA VAL A 100 -32.36 11.71 -3.73
C VAL A 100 -32.75 10.32 -3.26
N MET A 101 -32.18 9.28 -3.87
CA MET A 101 -32.31 7.92 -3.36
C MET A 101 -31.25 7.69 -2.27
N THR A 102 -31.68 7.66 -1.00
CA THR A 102 -30.88 7.04 0.06
C THR A 102 -30.85 5.52 -0.16
N PRO A 103 -29.69 4.87 -0.02
CA PRO A 103 -29.51 3.46 -0.36
C PRO A 103 -30.28 2.48 0.56
N ASP A 104 -30.93 2.97 1.61
CA ASP A 104 -31.86 2.20 2.43
C ASP A 104 -33.22 2.93 2.51
N ASP A 105 -34.25 2.23 2.03
CA ASP A 105 -35.70 2.42 2.22
C ASP A 105 -36.40 3.74 1.82
N ALA A 106 -37.34 3.55 0.88
CA ALA A 106 -38.59 4.28 0.60
C ALA A 106 -38.52 5.77 0.14
N PRO A 107 -39.22 6.14 -0.95
CA PRO A 107 -39.25 7.52 -1.45
C PRO A 107 -40.05 8.43 -0.52
N ALA A 108 -39.36 9.20 0.31
CA ALA A 108 -39.95 10.35 1.00
C ALA A 108 -40.07 11.52 0.02
N VAL A 109 -41.24 11.63 -0.63
CA VAL A 109 -41.62 12.81 -1.42
C VAL A 109 -41.69 14.03 -0.49
N THR A 110 -40.65 14.84 -0.46
CA THR A 110 -40.62 16.12 0.26
C THR A 110 -41.10 17.21 -0.67
N THR A 111 -42.40 17.51 -0.63
CA THR A 111 -42.97 18.71 -1.25
C THR A 111 -42.51 19.93 -0.45
N THR A 112 -41.59 20.71 -1.01
CA THR A 112 -41.31 22.05 -0.49
C THR A 112 -42.31 23.02 -1.14
N PRO A 113 -43.21 23.67 -0.38
CA PRO A 113 -44.20 24.56 -0.95
C PRO A 113 -43.54 25.82 -1.50
N SER A 114 -43.88 26.12 -2.75
CA SER A 114 -43.51 27.35 -3.48
C SER A 114 -43.97 28.59 -2.72
N ALA A 115 -43.02 29.35 -2.17
CA ALA A 115 -43.28 30.69 -1.66
C ALA A 115 -43.37 31.65 -2.85
N LYS A 116 -44.60 32.00 -3.21
CA LYS A 116 -44.95 33.05 -4.15
C LYS A 116 -44.59 34.40 -3.52
N ARG A 117 -43.75 35.22 -4.17
CA ARG A 117 -43.74 36.66 -3.98
C ARG A 117 -43.32 37.39 -5.24
#